data_AF-A0A5Q3Q4W0-F1
#
_entry.id   AF-A0A5Q3Q4W0-F1
#
_cell.length_a   1.000
_cell.length_b   1.000
_cell.length_c   1.000
_cell.angle_alpha   90.00
_cell.angle_beta   90.00
_cell.angle_gamma   90.00
#
_symmetry.space_group_name_H-M   'P 1'
#
loop_
_entity.id
_entity.type
_entity.pdbx_description
1 polymer ?
#
loop_
_entity_poly.entity_id
_entity_poly.type
_entity_poly.pdbx_seq_one_letter_code
_entity_poly.pdbx_strand_id
1 'polypeptide(L)'
;MRCVPDRTGPCGARARRRRRRRRGGPLRGVRCDSRPYQGIRAVKLVVEADGGSRGNPGPAGYGAVLRGDGGAVLAERSGGLGVTTNNVAEYRGMIAGLEAALEYGGTEVRVRLDSKLVVEQMCGRWKVKNETLRPMHTRATDLVNRLGAVTFEWIPRAENTHADRLANAAMDEQAGDGSAQAPNAAGAETAGSDSTASTTPASASWTGALGRPTRLILLRHGQTAMSVDRRYSGGGDVPLTDLGVRQAEAAGKRLASMDLGGVPVLCSPLQRTRRTAEAVVSQTGSELRAHEGLVETDFGAWEGLTFREAAEQYPELHRSWLGDPDVEPPGGESLNAVYERVSVACTDILARYAAETVVLVSHVTPIKALLRLGLGVGPAVFYRLHLDLASLSIVEFYPDGNASVHLVNDTAHLSATGVLE
;
A
#
# COMPACT_ATOMS: atom_id res chain seq x y z
N MET A 1 19.57 -75.52 27.79
CA MET A 1 20.80 -75.88 28.53
C MET A 1 21.58 -74.58 28.76
N ARG A 2 21.63 -74.08 30.01
CA ARG A 2 22.59 -73.09 30.61
C ARG A 2 22.68 -71.69 29.96
N CYS A 3 22.80 -70.54 30.64
CA CYS A 3 22.82 -70.13 32.05
C CYS A 3 22.57 -68.61 32.08
N VAL A 4 21.97 -68.11 33.16
CA VAL A 4 21.95 -66.70 33.60
C VAL A 4 23.15 -66.46 34.54
N PRO A 5 23.65 -65.22 34.66
CA PRO A 5 23.67 -64.52 35.97
C PRO A 5 23.29 -63.02 35.77
N ASP A 6 22.37 -62.39 36.50
CA ASP A 6 22.17 -62.05 37.93
C ASP A 6 23.18 -61.05 38.58
N ARG A 7 22.56 -59.99 39.14
CA ARG A 7 22.96 -59.10 40.28
C ARG A 7 23.62 -57.72 40.11
N THR A 8 22.78 -56.70 40.40
CA THR A 8 22.89 -55.63 41.43
C THR A 8 23.89 -54.46 41.33
N GLY A 9 23.35 -53.24 41.10
CA GLY A 9 23.59 -51.91 41.75
C GLY A 9 25.01 -51.30 41.91
N PRO A 10 25.19 -50.00 42.28
CA PRO A 10 24.21 -48.96 42.64
C PRO A 10 24.41 -47.59 41.93
N CYS A 11 23.52 -46.65 42.27
CA CYS A 11 23.46 -45.24 41.90
C CYS A 11 24.76 -44.44 42.21
N GLY A 12 25.19 -43.57 41.29
CA GLY A 12 26.30 -42.64 41.50
C GLY A 12 26.18 -41.39 40.63
N ALA A 13 25.71 -40.30 41.23
CA ALA A 13 25.72 -38.96 40.64
C ALA A 13 27.16 -38.44 40.43
N ARG A 14 27.46 -37.78 39.29
CA ARG A 14 28.58 -36.84 39.18
C ARG A 14 28.46 -35.88 37.96
N ALA A 15 28.27 -34.60 38.32
CA ALA A 15 28.81 -33.36 37.75
C ALA A 15 28.89 -33.16 36.21
N ARG A 16 28.00 -32.30 35.69
CA ARG A 16 28.11 -31.65 34.38
C ARG A 16 29.31 -30.70 34.34
N ARG A 17 30.33 -30.99 33.53
CA ARG A 17 31.33 -30.01 33.08
C ARG A 17 30.76 -29.17 31.93
N ARG A 18 30.64 -27.85 32.14
CA ARG A 18 30.30 -26.86 31.11
C ARG A 18 31.36 -26.84 30.00
N ARG A 19 30.99 -27.20 28.76
CA ARG A 19 31.78 -26.87 27.56
C ARG A 19 31.35 -25.50 27.05
N ARG A 20 32.24 -24.51 27.12
CA ARG A 20 32.10 -23.22 26.40
C ARG A 20 32.02 -23.52 24.90
N ARG A 21 30.89 -23.21 24.25
CA ARG A 21 30.79 -23.21 22.78
C ARG A 21 31.23 -21.84 22.26
N ARG A 22 32.22 -21.88 21.36
CA ARG A 22 32.80 -20.74 20.64
C ARG A 22 31.75 -20.14 19.69
N ARG A 23 31.79 -18.81 19.50
CA ARG A 23 31.04 -18.08 18.46
C ARG A 23 31.35 -18.71 17.10
N GLY A 24 30.32 -19.15 16.37
CA GLY A 24 30.46 -19.71 15.03
C GLY A 24 30.83 -18.62 14.04
N GLY A 25 31.95 -18.79 13.34
CA GLY A 25 32.25 -18.06 12.11
C GLY A 25 31.37 -18.57 10.95
N PRO A 26 31.44 -17.93 9.77
CA PRO A 26 30.62 -18.28 8.61
C PRO A 26 30.79 -19.75 8.22
N LEU A 27 29.68 -20.39 7.84
CA LEU A 27 29.62 -21.80 7.47
C LEU A 27 30.52 -22.06 6.25
N ARG A 28 31.58 -22.87 6.43
CA ARG A 28 32.42 -23.32 5.31
C ARG A 28 31.61 -24.26 4.41
N GLY A 29 31.53 -23.94 3.12
CA GLY A 29 31.00 -24.82 2.07
C GLY A 29 29.77 -24.31 1.33
N VAL A 30 29.08 -23.31 1.87
CA VAL A 30 28.01 -22.58 1.17
C VAL A 30 28.64 -21.32 0.57
N ARG A 31 28.76 -21.24 -0.75
CA ARG A 31 29.10 -19.96 -1.39
C ARG A 31 27.91 -19.02 -1.16
N CYS A 32 28.15 -17.77 -0.77
CA CYS A 32 27.11 -16.76 -0.88
C CYS A 32 26.60 -16.78 -2.33
N ASP A 33 25.31 -17.01 -2.52
CA ASP A 33 24.72 -16.84 -3.83
C ASP A 33 24.73 -15.35 -4.14
N SER A 34 25.63 -14.94 -5.03
CA SER A 34 25.79 -13.55 -5.45
C SER A 34 24.93 -13.21 -6.65
N ARG A 35 23.96 -14.07 -7.00
CA ARG A 35 23.09 -13.85 -8.16
C ARG A 35 21.76 -13.23 -7.71
N PRO A 36 21.32 -12.12 -8.33
CA PRO A 36 19.96 -11.62 -8.12
C PRO A 36 18.97 -12.67 -8.64
N TYR A 37 17.88 -12.88 -7.90
CA TYR A 37 16.76 -13.76 -8.28
C TYR A 37 16.38 -13.54 -9.75
N GLN A 38 16.59 -14.54 -10.61
CA GLN A 38 16.34 -14.46 -12.07
C GLN A 38 14.83 -14.51 -12.45
N GLY A 39 13.94 -14.02 -11.61
CA GLY A 39 12.48 -14.10 -11.81
C GLY A 39 11.73 -12.76 -11.71
N ILE A 40 12.32 -11.71 -11.14
CA ILE A 40 11.68 -10.39 -11.08
C ILE A 40 12.06 -9.65 -12.37
N ARG A 41 11.09 -9.40 -13.25
CA ARG A 41 11.33 -8.53 -14.41
C ARG A 41 11.72 -7.15 -13.90
N ALA A 42 12.82 -6.61 -14.40
CA ALA A 42 13.25 -5.27 -14.05
C ALA A 42 12.16 -4.26 -14.42
N VAL A 43 11.72 -3.47 -13.45
CA VAL A 43 10.81 -2.34 -13.69
C VAL A 43 11.68 -1.17 -14.14
N LYS A 44 11.70 -0.97 -15.46
CA LYS A 44 12.48 0.08 -16.13
C LYS A 44 11.69 1.38 -16.17
N LEU A 45 12.28 2.42 -15.59
CA LEU A 45 11.68 3.75 -15.51
C LEU A 45 12.64 4.82 -15.99
N VAL A 46 12.09 5.89 -16.57
CA VAL A 46 12.85 7.09 -16.94
C VAL A 46 12.31 8.25 -16.11
N VAL A 47 13.22 8.96 -15.44
CA VAL A 47 12.92 10.19 -14.71
C VAL A 47 13.48 11.36 -15.49
N GLU A 48 12.64 12.29 -15.90
CA GLU A 48 13.02 13.57 -16.48
C GLU A 48 12.69 14.66 -15.47
N ALA A 49 13.64 15.51 -15.10
CA ALA A 49 13.37 16.58 -14.14
C ALA A 49 14.09 17.88 -14.49
N ASP A 50 13.50 18.99 -14.05
CA ASP A 50 14.01 20.34 -14.19
C ASP A 50 13.66 21.17 -12.95
N GLY A 51 14.37 22.27 -12.74
CA GLY A 51 14.06 23.25 -11.72
C GLY A 51 14.61 24.63 -12.06
N GLY A 52 13.81 25.66 -11.82
CA GLY A 52 14.15 27.03 -12.16
C GLY A 52 13.85 28.00 -11.02
N SER A 53 14.37 29.22 -11.16
CA SER A 53 14.06 30.37 -10.32
C SER A 53 13.96 31.65 -11.14
N ARG A 54 12.94 32.48 -10.88
CA ARG A 54 12.75 33.81 -11.48
C ARG A 54 13.67 34.81 -10.79
N GLY A 55 14.88 34.98 -11.33
CA GLY A 55 16.00 35.59 -10.60
C GLY A 55 16.66 34.55 -9.69
N ASN A 56 17.98 34.56 -9.54
CA ASN A 56 18.71 33.49 -8.85
C ASN A 56 19.60 34.09 -7.73
N PRO A 57 19.15 34.08 -6.45
CA PRO A 57 17.92 33.46 -5.93
C PRO A 57 16.64 34.28 -6.22
N GLY A 58 15.50 33.60 -6.26
CA GLY A 58 14.17 34.19 -6.56
C GLY A 58 13.04 33.16 -6.38
N PRO A 59 11.78 33.49 -6.72
CA PRO A 59 10.68 32.54 -6.72
C PRO A 59 11.01 31.34 -7.61
N ALA A 60 11.06 30.15 -7.01
CA ALA A 60 11.55 28.95 -7.65
C ALA A 60 10.53 27.83 -7.63
N GLY A 61 10.64 26.93 -8.61
CA GLY A 61 9.76 25.79 -8.78
C GLY A 61 10.48 24.65 -9.47
N TYR A 62 9.99 23.44 -9.27
CA TYR A 62 10.53 22.25 -9.90
C TYR A 62 9.45 21.49 -10.67
N GLY A 63 9.90 20.66 -11.62
CA GLY A 63 9.08 19.74 -12.38
C GLY A 63 9.82 18.40 -12.54
N ALA A 64 9.10 17.31 -12.41
CA ALA A 64 9.60 15.96 -12.65
C ALA A 64 8.52 15.11 -13.31
N VAL A 65 8.95 14.29 -14.27
CA VAL A 65 8.12 13.41 -15.08
C VAL A 65 8.71 12.01 -14.97
N LEU A 66 7.90 11.07 -14.49
CA LEU A 66 8.23 9.65 -14.49
C LEU A 66 7.60 9.00 -15.72
N ARG A 67 8.39 8.23 -16.47
CA ARG A 67 7.93 7.47 -17.62
C ARG A 67 8.24 5.98 -17.46
N GLY A 68 7.39 5.14 -18.01
CA GLY A 68 7.67 3.71 -18.16
C GLY A 68 8.63 3.45 -19.33
N ASP A 69 9.10 2.20 -19.45
CA ASP A 69 9.99 1.74 -20.54
C ASP A 69 9.45 2.05 -21.95
N GLY A 70 8.11 2.05 -22.11
CA GLY A 70 7.43 2.40 -23.36
C GLY A 70 7.27 3.90 -23.63
N GLY A 71 7.79 4.78 -22.79
CA GLY A 71 7.72 6.23 -22.93
C GLY A 71 6.44 6.90 -22.40
N ALA A 72 5.45 6.11 -21.98
CA ALA A 72 4.22 6.60 -21.35
C ALA A 72 4.52 7.35 -20.05
N VAL A 73 3.90 8.51 -19.85
CA VAL A 73 3.99 9.27 -18.58
C VAL A 73 3.20 8.53 -17.52
N LEU A 74 3.87 8.15 -16.43
CA LEU A 74 3.29 7.44 -15.29
C LEU A 74 2.96 8.38 -14.15
N ALA A 75 3.76 9.44 -13.97
CA ALA A 75 3.55 10.45 -12.94
C ALA A 75 4.17 11.79 -13.35
N GLU A 76 3.52 12.87 -12.93
CA GLU A 76 4.07 14.23 -12.92
C GLU A 76 4.15 14.71 -11.47
N ARG A 77 5.22 15.43 -11.13
CA ARG A 77 5.43 16.07 -9.83
C ARG A 77 5.94 17.47 -10.06
N SER A 78 5.31 18.46 -9.45
CA SER A 78 5.77 19.84 -9.47
C SER A 78 5.45 20.52 -8.15
N GLY A 79 6.11 21.65 -7.88
CA GLY A 79 5.82 22.42 -6.68
C GLY A 79 6.66 23.69 -6.58
N GLY A 80 6.06 24.73 -5.99
CA GLY A 80 6.75 25.96 -5.62
C GLY A 80 7.68 25.75 -4.42
N LEU A 81 8.83 26.42 -4.41
CA LEU A 81 9.89 26.28 -3.42
C LEU A 81 10.16 27.56 -2.61
N GLY A 82 9.30 28.56 -2.73
CA GLY A 82 9.57 29.87 -2.13
C GLY A 82 10.67 30.61 -2.90
N VAL A 83 11.47 31.40 -2.19
CA VAL A 83 12.65 32.07 -2.75
C VAL A 83 13.88 31.18 -2.53
N THR A 84 14.46 30.65 -3.61
CA THR A 84 15.68 29.83 -3.54
C THR A 84 16.47 29.90 -4.85
N THR A 85 17.53 29.10 -4.99
CA THR A 85 18.41 29.08 -6.17
C THR A 85 18.00 28.01 -7.18
N ASN A 86 18.40 28.19 -8.45
CA ASN A 86 18.16 27.19 -9.51
C ASN A 86 18.66 25.81 -9.11
N ASN A 87 19.89 25.69 -8.61
CA ASN A 87 20.48 24.39 -8.26
C ASN A 87 19.69 23.67 -7.16
N VAL A 88 19.08 24.42 -6.23
CA VAL A 88 18.18 23.83 -5.22
C VAL A 88 16.90 23.32 -5.87
N ALA A 89 16.33 24.07 -6.80
CA ALA A 89 15.15 23.64 -7.55
C ALA A 89 15.41 22.40 -8.40
N GLU A 90 16.55 22.33 -9.11
CA GLU A 90 16.95 21.16 -9.90
C GLU A 90 17.13 19.91 -9.01
N TYR A 91 17.78 20.05 -7.84
CA TYR A 91 17.89 18.96 -6.87
C TYR A 91 16.53 18.49 -6.35
N ARG A 92 15.60 19.43 -6.09
CA ARG A 92 14.24 19.10 -5.65
C ARG A 92 13.45 18.37 -6.73
N GLY A 93 13.56 18.80 -7.98
CA GLY A 93 12.95 18.10 -9.13
C GLY A 93 13.48 16.68 -9.25
N MET A 94 14.80 16.49 -9.24
CA MET A 94 15.40 15.16 -9.29
C MET A 94 14.96 14.27 -8.11
N ILE A 95 14.94 14.80 -6.89
CA ILE A 95 14.50 14.05 -5.70
C ILE A 95 13.04 13.63 -5.84
N ALA A 96 12.16 14.54 -6.26
CA ALA A 96 10.74 14.23 -6.47
C ALA A 96 10.56 13.14 -7.55
N GLY A 97 11.36 13.17 -8.61
CA GLY A 97 11.36 12.13 -9.65
C GLY A 97 11.89 10.78 -9.14
N LEU A 98 12.93 10.76 -8.31
CA LEU A 98 13.45 9.54 -7.69
C LEU A 98 12.50 8.95 -6.65
N GLU A 99 11.80 9.79 -5.88
CA GLU A 99 10.75 9.37 -4.96
C GLU A 99 9.58 8.74 -5.73
N ALA A 100 9.15 9.36 -6.83
CA ALA A 100 8.16 8.78 -7.72
C ALA A 100 8.64 7.44 -8.32
N ALA A 101 9.90 7.34 -8.77
CA ALA A 101 10.42 6.07 -9.27
C ALA A 101 10.40 4.95 -8.22
N LEU A 102 10.59 5.30 -6.95
CA LEU A 102 10.56 4.34 -5.84
C LEU A 102 9.12 3.93 -5.48
N GLU A 103 8.17 4.86 -5.52
CA GLU A 103 6.74 4.59 -5.36
C GLU A 103 6.25 3.57 -6.41
N TYR A 104 6.75 3.65 -7.64
CA TYR A 104 6.37 2.77 -8.74
C TYR A 104 7.22 1.48 -8.82
N GLY A 105 8.03 1.20 -7.79
CA GLY A 105 8.80 -0.04 -7.70
C GLY A 105 9.93 -0.16 -8.74
N GLY A 106 10.48 0.96 -9.19
CA GLY A 106 11.59 0.99 -10.15
C GLY A 106 12.81 0.22 -9.66
N THR A 107 13.29 -0.72 -10.47
CA THR A 107 14.52 -1.48 -10.18
C THR A 107 15.66 -1.12 -11.14
N GLU A 108 15.34 -0.49 -12.27
CA GLU A 108 16.29 0.09 -13.22
C GLU A 108 15.78 1.48 -13.62
N VAL A 109 16.43 2.54 -13.15
CA VAL A 109 15.98 3.91 -13.33
C VAL A 109 17.01 4.70 -14.13
N ARG A 110 16.58 5.34 -15.21
CA ARG A 110 17.39 6.31 -15.97
C ARG A 110 16.93 7.71 -15.66
N VAL A 111 17.78 8.48 -14.99
CA VAL A 111 17.53 9.88 -14.65
C VAL A 111 18.15 10.76 -15.74
N ARG A 112 17.32 11.48 -16.49
CA ARG A 112 17.70 12.41 -17.55
C ARG A 112 17.47 13.83 -17.06
N LEU A 113 18.53 14.64 -17.02
CA LEU A 113 18.47 16.04 -16.53
C LEU A 113 19.22 16.94 -17.51
N ASP A 114 18.82 18.19 -17.63
CA ASP A 114 19.57 19.22 -18.35
C ASP A 114 20.55 20.00 -17.44
N SER A 115 20.50 19.78 -16.12
CA SER A 115 21.50 20.25 -15.17
C SER A 115 22.77 19.41 -15.18
N LYS A 116 23.81 19.91 -15.85
CA LYS A 116 25.14 19.28 -15.83
C LYS A 116 25.72 19.22 -14.41
N LEU A 117 25.44 20.21 -13.56
CA LEU A 117 25.91 20.23 -12.17
C LEU A 117 25.38 19.02 -11.40
N VAL A 118 24.06 18.82 -11.41
CA VAL A 118 23.40 17.75 -10.65
C VAL A 118 23.83 16.39 -11.17
N VAL A 119 23.88 16.20 -12.50
CA VAL A 119 24.36 14.94 -13.13
C VAL A 119 25.79 14.62 -12.69
N GLU A 120 26.72 15.58 -12.77
CA GLU A 120 28.12 15.36 -12.41
C GLU A 120 28.32 15.10 -10.91
N GLN A 121 27.50 15.72 -10.05
CA GLN A 121 27.52 15.49 -8.60
C GLN A 121 26.94 14.12 -8.21
N MET A 122 25.88 13.68 -8.87
CA MET A 122 25.30 12.35 -8.65
C MET A 122 26.17 11.23 -9.22
N CYS A 123 26.89 11.47 -10.30
CA CYS A 123 27.93 10.57 -10.79
C CYS A 123 29.21 10.56 -9.95
N GLY A 124 29.32 11.40 -8.90
CA GLY A 124 30.49 11.49 -8.03
C GLY A 124 31.73 12.11 -8.68
N ARG A 125 31.61 12.65 -9.91
CA ARG A 125 32.72 13.31 -10.61
C ARG A 125 33.00 14.69 -10.01
N TRP A 126 31.96 15.39 -9.54
CA TRP A 126 32.08 16.72 -8.94
C TRP A 126 31.70 16.71 -7.45
N LYS A 127 32.46 17.45 -6.62
CA LYS A 127 32.19 17.54 -5.17
C LYS A 127 31.07 18.53 -4.86
N VAL A 128 30.17 18.17 -3.95
CA VAL A 128 29.13 19.07 -3.42
C VAL A 128 29.72 19.98 -2.34
N LYS A 129 30.25 21.13 -2.76
CA LYS A 129 30.87 22.11 -1.85
C LYS A 129 29.82 22.92 -1.09
N ASN A 130 28.71 23.25 -1.73
CA ASN A 130 27.65 24.09 -1.16
C ASN A 130 26.91 23.37 -0.02
N GLU A 131 26.85 24.01 1.15
CA GLU A 131 26.24 23.45 2.36
C GLU A 131 24.72 23.24 2.22
N THR A 132 24.02 24.06 1.44
CA THR A 132 22.58 23.89 1.21
C THR A 132 22.25 22.69 0.32
N LEU A 133 23.18 22.29 -0.55
CA LEU A 133 23.01 21.15 -1.46
C LEU A 133 23.40 19.82 -0.81
N ARG A 134 24.24 19.81 0.24
CA ARG A 134 24.69 18.56 0.90
C ARG A 134 23.54 17.71 1.45
N PRO A 135 22.52 18.27 2.14
CA PRO A 135 21.37 17.47 2.58
C PRO A 135 20.58 16.86 1.42
N MET A 136 20.42 17.63 0.33
CA MET A 136 19.70 17.17 -0.88
C MET A 136 20.47 16.07 -1.60
N HIS A 137 21.79 16.21 -1.74
CA HIS A 137 22.65 15.18 -2.30
C HIS A 137 22.64 13.89 -1.45
N THR A 138 22.65 14.04 -0.12
CA THR A 138 22.54 12.90 0.81
C THR A 138 21.20 12.18 0.62
N ARG A 139 20.09 12.93 0.53
CA ARG A 139 18.76 12.38 0.27
C ARG A 139 18.67 11.68 -1.09
N ALA A 140 19.19 12.30 -2.14
CA ALA A 140 19.21 11.71 -3.47
C ALA A 140 20.05 10.43 -3.51
N THR A 141 21.18 10.39 -2.80
CA THR A 141 22.03 9.20 -2.68
C THR A 141 21.32 8.06 -1.94
N ASP A 142 20.59 8.36 -0.87
CA ASP A 142 19.74 7.37 -0.17
C ASP A 142 18.69 6.77 -1.10
N LEU A 143 18.00 7.61 -1.88
CA LEU A 143 17.01 7.15 -2.87
C LEU A 143 17.64 6.28 -3.96
N VAL A 144 18.78 6.69 -4.50
CA VAL A 144 19.55 5.91 -5.49
C VAL A 144 19.92 4.53 -4.94
N ASN A 145 20.40 4.46 -3.70
CA ASN A 145 20.77 3.19 -3.07
C ASN A 145 19.55 2.25 -2.87
N ARG A 146 18.36 2.81 -2.68
CA ARG A 146 17.11 2.04 -2.52
C ARG A 146 16.54 1.52 -3.84
N LEU A 147 16.79 2.19 -4.96
CA LEU A 147 16.30 1.85 -6.30
C LEU A 147 17.15 0.77 -7.01
N GLY A 148 18.28 0.36 -6.43
CA GLY A 148 19.15 -0.69 -6.98
C GLY A 148 20.05 -0.21 -8.11
N ALA A 149 19.52 -0.05 -9.32
CA ALA A 149 20.29 0.36 -10.50
C ALA A 149 19.80 1.72 -11.04
N VAL A 150 20.55 2.79 -10.77
CA VAL A 150 20.24 4.14 -11.28
C VAL A 150 21.37 4.66 -12.15
N THR A 151 21.02 5.18 -13.33
CA THR A 151 21.94 5.86 -14.25
C THR A 151 21.55 7.31 -14.40
N PHE A 152 22.55 8.19 -14.51
CA PHE A 152 22.34 9.63 -14.73
C PHE A 152 22.86 10.00 -16.11
N GLU A 153 22.02 10.68 -16.88
CA GLU A 153 22.30 11.15 -18.22
C GLU A 153 22.02 12.64 -18.31
N TRP A 154 22.96 13.39 -18.89
CA TRP A 154 22.72 14.78 -19.24
C TRP A 154 22.04 14.86 -20.61
N ILE A 155 20.96 15.64 -20.72
CA ILE A 155 20.24 15.86 -21.97
C ILE A 155 20.16 17.35 -22.32
N PRO A 156 20.11 17.74 -23.60
CA PRO A 156 19.85 19.12 -24.00
C PRO A 156 18.49 19.61 -23.48
N ARG A 157 18.39 20.89 -23.08
CA ARG A 157 17.13 21.49 -22.59
C ARG A 157 15.95 21.35 -23.56
N ALA A 158 16.23 21.36 -24.87
CA ALA A 158 15.21 21.15 -25.91
C ALA A 158 14.56 19.75 -25.84
N GLU A 159 15.20 18.79 -25.18
CA GLU A 159 14.66 17.44 -24.95
C GLU A 159 13.97 17.29 -23.58
N ASN A 160 14.07 18.29 -22.69
CA ASN A 160 13.49 18.28 -21.34
C ASN A 160 12.26 19.19 -21.19
N THR A 161 11.56 19.47 -22.29
CA THR A 161 10.49 20.48 -22.37
C THR A 161 9.30 20.18 -21.45
N HIS A 162 9.06 18.91 -21.14
CA HIS A 162 7.96 18.52 -20.25
C HIS A 162 8.27 18.95 -18.80
N ALA A 163 9.42 18.55 -18.26
CA ALA A 163 9.79 18.92 -16.90
C ALA A 163 9.99 20.44 -16.76
N ASP A 164 10.54 21.10 -17.78
CA ASP A 164 10.68 22.56 -17.85
C ASP A 164 9.31 23.27 -17.78
N ARG A 165 8.31 22.80 -18.53
CA ARG A 165 6.93 23.33 -18.47
C ARG A 165 6.35 23.22 -17.07
N LEU A 166 6.56 22.10 -16.39
CA LEU A 166 6.06 21.86 -15.03
C LEU A 166 6.75 22.79 -14.00
N ALA A 167 8.07 22.97 -14.12
CA ALA A 167 8.82 23.87 -13.26
C ALA A 167 8.38 25.34 -13.45
N ASN A 168 8.15 25.76 -14.70
CA ASN A 168 7.66 27.11 -15.00
C ASN A 168 6.25 27.35 -14.47
N ALA A 169 5.32 26.42 -14.67
CA ALA A 169 3.97 26.51 -14.12
C ALA A 169 3.99 26.66 -12.59
N ALA A 170 4.83 25.89 -11.89
CA ALA A 170 4.97 25.96 -10.45
C ALA A 170 5.54 27.30 -9.95
N MET A 171 6.48 27.90 -10.71
CA MET A 171 6.99 29.24 -10.40
C MET A 171 5.93 30.32 -10.57
N ASP A 172 5.13 30.22 -11.64
CA ASP A 172 4.12 31.22 -11.97
C ASP A 172 2.91 31.15 -11.02
N GLU A 173 2.50 29.94 -10.61
CA GLU A 173 1.45 29.72 -9.60
C GLU A 173 1.84 30.32 -8.24
N GLN A 174 3.11 30.19 -7.85
CA GLN A 174 3.62 30.78 -6.60
C GLN A 174 3.71 32.32 -6.66
N ALA A 175 3.88 32.90 -7.85
CA ALA A 175 3.94 34.34 -8.05
C ALA A 175 2.54 34.99 -8.13
N GLY A 176 1.47 34.19 -8.24
CA GLY A 176 0.09 34.64 -8.41
C GLY A 176 -0.69 34.86 -7.11
N ASP A 177 -0.31 35.86 -6.30
CA ASP A 177 -1.21 36.51 -5.32
C ASP A 177 -1.63 37.92 -5.76
N GLY A 178 -1.77 38.16 -7.08
CA GLY A 178 -2.26 39.47 -7.52
C GLY A 178 -2.32 39.67 -9.02
N SER A 179 -3.24 39.01 -9.72
CA SER A 179 -4.09 39.60 -10.78
C SER A 179 -4.78 38.50 -11.58
N ALA A 180 -6.10 38.43 -11.44
CA ALA A 180 -6.95 37.71 -12.36
C ALA A 180 -6.95 38.43 -13.72
N GLN A 181 -6.75 37.68 -14.80
CA GLN A 181 -7.38 38.00 -16.09
C GLN A 181 -7.53 36.73 -16.93
N ALA A 182 -8.77 36.30 -17.07
CA ALA A 182 -9.21 35.37 -18.10
C ALA A 182 -9.07 36.00 -19.49
N PRO A 183 -8.74 35.24 -20.55
CA PRO A 183 -8.96 35.67 -21.91
C PRO A 183 -10.43 35.42 -22.30
N ASN A 184 -11.11 36.51 -22.67
CA ASN A 184 -12.47 36.52 -23.17
C ASN A 184 -12.51 36.15 -24.68
N ALA A 185 -13.67 35.62 -25.08
CA ALA A 185 -13.98 34.97 -26.35
C ALA A 185 -13.99 35.83 -27.63
N ALA A 186 -13.86 35.16 -28.78
CA ALA A 186 -14.63 35.36 -30.04
C ALA A 186 -14.18 34.28 -31.06
N GLY A 187 -15.02 33.59 -31.85
CA GLY A 187 -16.46 33.54 -32.03
C GLY A 187 -16.78 32.61 -33.22
N ALA A 188 -18.00 32.06 -33.27
CA ALA A 188 -18.83 31.83 -34.47
C ALA A 188 -19.94 30.79 -34.19
N GLU A 189 -21.17 31.22 -34.43
CA GLU A 189 -22.46 30.53 -34.33
C GLU A 189 -22.60 29.40 -35.39
N THR A 190 -23.44 28.36 -35.26
CA THR A 190 -24.91 28.39 -35.35
C THR A 190 -25.54 26.99 -35.13
N ALA A 191 -26.67 26.99 -34.42
CA ALA A 191 -27.93 26.22 -34.58
C ALA A 191 -27.95 24.67 -34.75
N GLY A 192 -28.73 24.01 -33.89
CA GLY A 192 -29.33 22.69 -34.15
C GLY A 192 -29.97 22.09 -32.89
N SER A 193 -31.28 21.84 -32.94
CA SER A 193 -32.16 21.48 -31.83
C SER A 193 -32.07 20.00 -31.35
N ASP A 194 -32.66 19.82 -30.16
CA ASP A 194 -33.41 18.66 -29.69
C ASP A 194 -32.80 17.61 -28.74
N SER A 195 -33.70 17.26 -27.81
CA SER A 195 -33.80 16.07 -26.97
C SER A 195 -33.10 16.10 -25.60
N THR A 196 -33.89 16.56 -24.64
CA THR A 196 -33.80 16.29 -23.21
C THR A 196 -33.53 14.81 -22.89
N ALA A 197 -32.31 14.52 -22.45
CA ALA A 197 -32.01 13.37 -21.61
C ALA A 197 -31.44 13.91 -20.28
N SER A 198 -32.28 13.86 -19.25
CA SER A 198 -31.90 14.15 -17.87
C SER A 198 -30.82 13.17 -17.43
N THR A 199 -29.56 13.56 -17.59
CA THR A 199 -28.42 12.85 -17.01
C THR A 199 -28.03 13.63 -15.77
N THR A 200 -28.43 13.14 -14.60
CA THR A 200 -27.91 13.63 -13.33
C THR A 200 -26.39 13.49 -13.38
N PRO A 201 -25.61 14.56 -13.18
CA PRO A 201 -24.16 14.43 -13.23
C PRO A 201 -23.72 13.54 -12.06
N ALA A 202 -23.04 12.44 -12.39
CA ALA A 202 -22.28 11.69 -11.42
C ALA A 202 -21.38 12.68 -10.67
N SER A 203 -21.38 12.59 -9.34
CA SER A 203 -20.67 13.49 -8.42
C SER A 203 -19.33 13.93 -9.00
N ALA A 204 -19.11 15.25 -9.08
CA ALA A 204 -17.87 15.86 -9.55
C ALA A 204 -16.68 15.23 -8.81
N SER A 205 -16.00 14.30 -9.49
CA SER A 205 -14.83 13.65 -8.93
C SER A 205 -13.64 14.58 -9.10
N TRP A 206 -13.18 15.16 -7.99
CA TRP A 206 -11.96 15.98 -7.95
C TRP A 206 -10.68 15.17 -8.25
N THR A 207 -10.78 13.84 -8.33
CA THR A 207 -9.61 12.93 -8.50
C THR A 207 -9.17 12.78 -9.95
N GLY A 208 -9.93 13.30 -10.92
CA GLY A 208 -9.63 13.13 -12.35
C GLY A 208 -9.81 11.69 -12.87
N ALA A 209 -10.31 10.77 -12.04
CA ALA A 209 -10.50 9.37 -12.41
C ALA A 209 -11.59 9.19 -13.47
N LEU A 210 -11.32 8.35 -14.47
CA LEU A 210 -12.17 8.15 -15.63
C LEU A 210 -13.00 6.86 -15.54
N GLY A 211 -14.25 6.94 -15.97
CA GLY A 211 -15.17 5.81 -16.03
C GLY A 211 -15.93 5.55 -14.72
N ARG A 212 -16.86 4.59 -14.77
CA ARG A 212 -17.65 4.19 -13.59
C ARG A 212 -16.82 3.22 -12.74
N PRO A 213 -16.56 3.51 -11.45
CA PRO A 213 -15.71 2.66 -10.63
C PRO A 213 -16.42 1.36 -10.24
N THR A 214 -15.63 0.32 -9.96
CA THR A 214 -16.07 -0.80 -9.14
C THR A 214 -15.90 -0.40 -7.67
N ARG A 215 -17.00 -0.41 -6.92
CA ARG A 215 -17.00 -0.05 -5.49
C ARG A 215 -16.96 -1.32 -4.64
N LEU A 216 -15.94 -1.46 -3.80
CA LEU A 216 -15.84 -2.53 -2.82
C LEU A 216 -16.21 -1.99 -1.43
N ILE A 217 -17.25 -2.57 -0.84
CA ILE A 217 -17.63 -2.32 0.55
C ILE A 217 -17.04 -3.43 1.40
N LEU A 218 -16.08 -3.08 2.24
CA LEU A 218 -15.30 -4.02 3.05
C LEU A 218 -15.92 -4.11 4.45
N LEU A 219 -16.42 -5.28 4.82
CA LEU A 219 -16.99 -5.56 6.13
C LEU A 219 -16.09 -6.54 6.88
N ARG A 220 -15.62 -6.16 8.06
CA ARG A 220 -14.96 -7.10 8.97
C ARG A 220 -16.01 -7.99 9.64
N HIS A 221 -15.70 -9.27 9.87
CA HIS A 221 -16.57 -10.14 10.66
C HIS A 221 -16.88 -9.59 12.07
N GLY A 222 -17.99 -10.06 12.65
CA GLY A 222 -18.39 -9.76 14.03
C GLY A 222 -17.48 -10.43 15.08
N GLN A 223 -17.67 -10.08 16.35
CA GLN A 223 -16.85 -10.58 17.45
C GLN A 223 -16.83 -12.12 17.56
N THR A 224 -15.64 -12.67 17.81
CA THR A 224 -15.42 -14.07 18.23
C THR A 224 -14.81 -14.11 19.64
N ALA A 225 -14.79 -15.28 20.28
CA ALA A 225 -14.13 -15.45 21.58
C ALA A 225 -12.64 -15.03 21.54
N MET A 226 -11.93 -15.37 20.46
CA MET A 226 -10.52 -14.98 20.28
C MET A 226 -10.33 -13.48 20.10
N SER A 227 -11.34 -12.78 19.56
CA SER A 227 -11.31 -11.32 19.44
C SER A 227 -11.36 -10.65 20.81
N VAL A 228 -12.16 -11.19 21.74
CA VAL A 228 -12.27 -10.70 23.13
C VAL A 228 -10.92 -10.81 23.84
N ASP A 229 -10.27 -11.96 23.71
CA ASP A 229 -8.98 -12.25 24.35
C ASP A 229 -7.78 -11.61 23.63
N ARG A 230 -7.99 -10.92 22.49
CA ARG A 230 -6.94 -10.35 21.62
C ARG A 230 -5.89 -11.39 21.23
N ARG A 231 -6.37 -12.57 20.82
CA ARG A 231 -5.54 -13.68 20.33
C ARG A 231 -5.33 -13.59 18.82
N TYR A 232 -4.19 -14.07 18.34
CA TYR A 232 -3.95 -14.29 16.92
C TYR A 232 -4.97 -15.31 16.39
N SER A 233 -5.81 -14.88 15.46
CA SER A 233 -6.89 -15.68 14.86
C SER A 233 -6.73 -15.66 13.35
N GLY A 234 -6.22 -16.75 12.80
CA GLY A 234 -5.91 -16.92 11.39
C GLY A 234 -6.87 -17.88 10.73
N GLY A 235 -6.35 -19.02 10.24
CA GLY A 235 -7.12 -20.06 9.57
C GLY A 235 -8.07 -20.85 10.48
N GLY A 236 -7.98 -20.69 11.81
CA GLY A 236 -8.86 -21.37 12.76
C GLY A 236 -10.32 -20.95 12.60
N ASP A 237 -11.22 -21.94 12.67
CA ASP A 237 -12.65 -21.72 12.46
C ASP A 237 -13.41 -21.51 13.78
N VAL A 238 -13.44 -20.26 14.23
CA VAL A 238 -14.04 -19.85 15.51
C VAL A 238 -15.40 -19.21 15.27
N PRO A 239 -16.47 -19.63 15.98
CA PRO A 239 -17.79 -19.05 15.81
C PRO A 239 -17.88 -17.60 16.35
N LEU A 240 -18.90 -16.89 15.88
CA LEU A 240 -19.29 -15.60 16.45
C LEU A 240 -19.81 -15.78 17.88
N THR A 241 -19.59 -14.78 18.74
CA THR A 241 -20.30 -14.66 20.02
C THR A 241 -21.71 -14.13 19.80
N ASP A 242 -22.57 -14.15 20.83
CA ASP A 242 -23.90 -13.53 20.76
C ASP A 242 -23.80 -12.04 20.42
N LEU A 243 -22.78 -11.34 20.94
CA LEU A 243 -22.48 -9.96 20.56
C LEU A 243 -22.05 -9.88 19.09
N GLY A 244 -21.21 -10.79 18.62
CA GLY A 244 -20.79 -10.86 17.21
C GLY A 244 -21.96 -11.09 16.24
N VAL A 245 -22.96 -11.88 16.63
CA VAL A 245 -24.19 -12.06 15.86
C VAL A 245 -24.97 -10.75 15.78
N ARG A 246 -25.20 -10.06 16.90
CA ARG A 246 -25.87 -8.75 16.90
C ARG A 246 -25.13 -7.69 16.08
N GLN A 247 -23.80 -7.70 16.13
CA GLN A 247 -22.96 -6.84 15.31
C GLN A 247 -23.15 -7.12 13.81
N ALA A 248 -23.18 -8.39 13.42
CA ALA A 248 -23.41 -8.78 12.03
C ALA A 248 -24.80 -8.36 11.52
N GLU A 249 -25.84 -8.53 12.35
CA GLU A 249 -27.20 -8.07 12.03
C GLU A 249 -27.28 -6.55 11.88
N ALA A 250 -26.61 -5.80 12.75
CA ALA A 250 -26.55 -4.34 12.67
C ALA A 250 -25.82 -3.89 11.39
N ALA A 251 -24.72 -4.55 11.01
CA ALA A 251 -24.03 -4.29 9.75
C ALA A 251 -24.92 -4.61 8.55
N GLY A 252 -25.68 -5.71 8.58
CA GLY A 252 -26.67 -6.06 7.55
C GLY A 252 -27.74 -4.98 7.37
N LYS A 253 -28.32 -4.48 8.46
CA LYS A 253 -29.29 -3.37 8.43
C LYS A 253 -28.67 -2.09 7.85
N ARG A 254 -27.42 -1.79 8.22
CA ARG A 254 -26.70 -0.62 7.71
C ARG A 254 -26.45 -0.69 6.21
N LEU A 255 -26.11 -1.87 5.69
CA LEU A 255 -25.91 -2.09 4.26
C LEU A 255 -27.23 -2.05 3.49
N ALA A 256 -28.31 -2.61 4.04
CA ALA A 256 -29.64 -2.50 3.45
C ALA A 256 -30.10 -1.03 3.35
N SER A 257 -29.74 -0.19 4.32
CA SER A 257 -30.07 1.24 4.32
C SER A 257 -29.24 2.10 3.34
N MET A 258 -28.27 1.51 2.62
CA MET A 258 -27.47 2.23 1.62
C MET A 258 -28.08 2.14 0.21
N ASP A 259 -29.28 1.54 0.07
CA ASP A 259 -30.00 1.38 -1.21
C ASP A 259 -29.13 0.77 -2.32
N LEU A 260 -28.28 -0.20 -1.96
CA LEU A 260 -27.30 -0.80 -2.86
C LEU A 260 -27.97 -1.69 -3.94
N GLY A 261 -29.21 -2.12 -3.72
CA GLY A 261 -29.86 -3.17 -4.51
C GLY A 261 -29.33 -4.57 -4.15
N GLY A 262 -29.64 -5.58 -4.98
CA GLY A 262 -29.19 -6.98 -4.81
C GLY A 262 -27.72 -7.19 -5.14
N VAL A 263 -26.82 -6.39 -4.56
CA VAL A 263 -25.38 -6.45 -4.80
C VAL A 263 -24.79 -7.80 -4.44
N PRO A 264 -23.81 -8.34 -5.20
CA PRO A 264 -23.11 -9.56 -4.84
C PRO A 264 -22.38 -9.40 -3.51
N VAL A 265 -22.48 -10.43 -2.66
CA VAL A 265 -21.75 -10.53 -1.39
C VAL A 265 -20.73 -11.66 -1.52
N LEU A 266 -19.44 -11.32 -1.41
CA LEU A 266 -18.35 -12.27 -1.34
C LEU A 266 -17.84 -12.36 0.10
N CYS A 267 -17.51 -13.55 0.57
CA CYS A 267 -16.95 -13.72 1.91
C CYS A 267 -15.76 -14.67 1.93
N SER A 268 -14.88 -14.48 2.90
CA SER A 268 -13.96 -15.55 3.28
C SER A 268 -14.75 -16.81 3.68
N PRO A 269 -14.27 -18.02 3.33
CA PRO A 269 -14.93 -19.28 3.67
C PRO A 269 -14.98 -19.57 5.18
N LEU A 270 -14.25 -18.84 6.03
CA LEU A 270 -14.28 -19.09 7.48
C LEU A 270 -15.68 -18.79 8.06
N GLN A 271 -16.10 -19.54 9.08
CA GLN A 271 -17.46 -19.49 9.62
C GLN A 271 -17.80 -18.10 10.15
N ARG A 272 -16.87 -17.42 10.84
CA ARG A 272 -17.10 -16.05 11.35
C ARG A 272 -17.48 -15.06 10.25
N THR A 273 -16.83 -15.13 9.08
CA THR A 273 -17.15 -14.29 7.93
C THR A 273 -18.39 -14.76 7.20
N ARG A 274 -18.59 -16.08 7.05
CA ARG A 274 -19.81 -16.65 6.45
C ARG A 274 -21.05 -16.25 7.23
N ARG A 275 -21.06 -16.40 8.56
CA ARG A 275 -22.18 -16.00 9.43
C ARG A 275 -22.43 -14.49 9.39
N THR A 276 -21.38 -13.67 9.36
CA THR A 276 -21.56 -12.23 9.15
C THR A 276 -22.18 -11.92 7.79
N ALA A 277 -21.73 -12.58 6.72
CA ALA A 277 -22.26 -12.38 5.38
C ALA A 277 -23.71 -12.88 5.21
N GLU A 278 -24.07 -13.99 5.87
CA GLU A 278 -25.45 -14.49 5.92
C GLU A 278 -26.40 -13.45 6.54
N ALA A 279 -25.98 -12.78 7.62
CA ALA A 279 -26.76 -11.70 8.22
C ALA A 279 -26.96 -10.53 7.25
N VAL A 280 -25.93 -10.16 6.47
CA VAL A 280 -26.06 -9.15 5.41
C VAL A 280 -27.08 -9.58 4.35
N VAL A 281 -26.90 -10.79 3.81
CA VAL A 281 -27.77 -11.35 2.76
C VAL A 281 -29.21 -11.47 3.21
N SER A 282 -29.47 -11.80 4.48
CA SER A 282 -30.82 -11.86 5.04
C SER A 282 -31.57 -10.51 4.99
N GLN A 283 -30.83 -9.40 4.99
CA GLN A 283 -31.39 -8.04 4.97
C GLN A 283 -31.44 -7.47 3.55
N THR A 284 -30.52 -7.86 2.67
CA THR A 284 -30.39 -7.29 1.31
C THR A 284 -31.01 -8.16 0.22
N GLY A 285 -31.24 -9.46 0.46
CA GLY A 285 -31.68 -10.41 -0.56
C GLY A 285 -30.60 -10.76 -1.60
N SER A 286 -29.33 -10.46 -1.30
CA SER A 286 -28.18 -10.63 -2.20
C SER A 286 -27.75 -12.08 -2.41
N GLU A 287 -27.01 -12.35 -3.49
CA GLU A 287 -26.31 -13.63 -3.66
C GLU A 287 -25.04 -13.69 -2.79
N LEU A 288 -24.85 -14.79 -2.06
CA LEU A 288 -23.66 -15.05 -1.26
C LEU A 288 -22.70 -16.02 -1.97
N ARG A 289 -21.44 -15.65 -2.12
CA ARG A 289 -20.38 -16.54 -2.62
C ARG A 289 -19.16 -16.54 -1.69
N ALA A 290 -18.54 -17.69 -1.53
CA ALA A 290 -17.25 -17.78 -0.83
C ALA A 290 -16.10 -17.45 -1.79
N HIS A 291 -15.03 -16.86 -1.27
CA HIS A 291 -13.84 -16.48 -2.03
C HIS A 291 -12.58 -16.73 -1.19
N GLU A 292 -11.76 -17.70 -1.60
CA GLU A 292 -10.54 -18.13 -0.88
C GLU A 292 -9.53 -16.99 -0.72
N GLY A 293 -9.43 -16.09 -1.70
CA GLY A 293 -8.55 -14.92 -1.62
C GLY A 293 -8.85 -13.94 -0.47
N LEU A 294 -10.00 -14.07 0.21
CA LEU A 294 -10.41 -13.22 1.32
C LEU A 294 -10.08 -13.82 2.71
N VAL A 295 -9.45 -14.98 2.80
CA VAL A 295 -9.05 -15.63 4.08
C VAL A 295 -8.05 -14.75 4.85
N GLU A 296 -8.13 -14.79 6.20
CA GLU A 296 -7.22 -14.07 7.10
C GLU A 296 -5.77 -14.55 6.97
N THR A 297 -4.83 -13.79 7.52
CA THR A 297 -3.45 -14.23 7.73
C THR A 297 -3.39 -15.58 8.44
N ASP A 298 -2.69 -16.55 7.87
CA ASP A 298 -2.25 -17.75 8.58
C ASP A 298 -1.18 -17.38 9.61
N PHE A 299 -1.52 -17.50 10.90
CA PHE A 299 -0.60 -17.22 11.99
C PHE A 299 0.21 -18.46 12.43
N GLY A 300 0.03 -19.61 11.79
CA GLY A 300 0.78 -20.83 12.08
C GLY A 300 0.78 -21.18 13.57
N ALA A 301 1.97 -21.35 14.15
CA ALA A 301 2.13 -21.69 15.56
C ALA A 301 1.66 -20.59 16.54
N TRP A 302 1.36 -19.38 16.07
CA TRP A 302 0.78 -18.33 16.91
C TRP A 302 -0.74 -18.39 17.02
N GLU A 303 -1.42 -19.22 16.22
CA GLU A 303 -2.86 -19.41 16.32
C GLU A 303 -3.28 -19.67 17.77
N GLY A 304 -4.24 -18.89 18.28
CA GLY A 304 -4.71 -19.03 19.65
C GLY A 304 -3.85 -18.34 20.70
N LEU A 305 -2.62 -17.91 20.40
CA LEU A 305 -1.79 -17.18 21.36
C LEU A 305 -2.24 -15.72 21.48
N THR A 306 -2.15 -15.17 22.69
CA THR A 306 -2.16 -13.72 22.88
C THR A 306 -0.84 -13.12 22.39
N PHE A 307 -0.84 -11.81 22.10
CA PHE A 307 0.40 -11.07 21.80
C PHE A 307 1.49 -11.27 22.86
N ARG A 308 1.11 -11.30 24.15
CA ARG A 308 2.06 -11.52 25.24
C ARG A 308 2.66 -12.92 25.18
N GLU A 309 1.82 -13.95 25.02
CA GLU A 309 2.29 -15.33 24.93
C GLU A 309 3.20 -15.54 23.71
N ALA A 310 2.85 -14.97 22.55
CA ALA A 310 3.70 -15.02 21.36
C ALA A 310 5.04 -14.29 21.58
N ALA A 311 5.03 -13.12 22.22
CA ALA A 311 6.25 -12.38 22.56
C ALA A 311 7.13 -13.10 23.59
N GLU A 312 6.54 -13.83 24.54
CA GLU A 312 7.28 -14.61 25.54
C GLU A 312 7.89 -15.88 24.92
N GLN A 313 7.14 -16.56 24.05
CA GLN A 313 7.59 -17.79 23.39
C GLN A 313 8.58 -17.52 22.24
N TYR A 314 8.41 -16.41 21.52
CA TYR A 314 9.17 -16.07 20.31
C TYR A 314 9.66 -14.59 20.34
N PRO A 315 10.47 -14.16 21.31
CA PRO A 315 10.72 -12.73 21.58
C PRO A 315 11.36 -11.95 20.43
N GLU A 316 12.39 -12.52 19.80
CA GLU A 316 13.09 -11.85 18.69
C GLU A 316 12.23 -11.85 17.42
N LEU A 317 11.56 -12.97 17.12
CA LEU A 317 10.71 -13.10 15.94
C LEU A 317 9.47 -12.21 16.05
N HIS A 318 8.80 -12.21 17.19
CA HIS A 318 7.64 -11.36 17.45
C HIS A 318 8.00 -9.88 17.37
N ARG A 319 9.19 -9.48 17.86
CA ARG A 319 9.65 -8.08 17.71
C ARG A 319 9.84 -7.70 16.25
N SER A 320 10.44 -8.56 15.43
CA SER A 320 10.61 -8.30 14.00
C SER A 320 9.27 -8.28 13.26
N TRP A 321 8.36 -9.21 13.57
CA TRP A 321 7.01 -9.26 13.02
C TRP A 321 6.22 -7.96 13.18
N LEU A 322 6.40 -7.24 14.29
CA LEU A 322 5.69 -5.98 14.54
C LEU A 322 6.20 -4.79 13.71
N GLY A 323 7.31 -4.95 12.97
CA GLY A 323 7.93 -3.87 12.20
C GLY A 323 8.31 -4.21 10.77
N ASP A 324 8.29 -5.50 10.39
CA ASP A 324 8.74 -5.99 9.11
C ASP A 324 7.65 -6.89 8.48
N PRO A 325 6.99 -6.44 7.39
CA PRO A 325 5.88 -7.16 6.76
C PRO A 325 6.30 -8.45 6.04
N ASP A 326 7.61 -8.70 5.86
CA ASP A 326 8.15 -9.91 5.25
C ASP A 326 8.46 -11.01 6.26
N VAL A 327 8.46 -10.69 7.56
CA VAL A 327 8.62 -11.69 8.61
C VAL A 327 7.38 -12.55 8.69
N GLU A 328 7.56 -13.86 8.88
CA GLU A 328 6.48 -14.84 9.00
C GLU A 328 6.35 -15.32 10.45
N PRO A 329 5.13 -15.56 10.95
CA PRO A 329 4.97 -16.34 12.16
C PRO A 329 5.36 -17.79 11.86
N PRO A 330 5.78 -18.59 12.85
CA PRO A 330 6.31 -19.93 12.58
C PRO A 330 5.27 -20.83 11.88
N GLY A 331 5.53 -21.17 10.62
CA GLY A 331 4.65 -22.01 9.81
C GLY A 331 3.37 -21.31 9.34
N GLY A 332 3.31 -19.97 9.38
CA GLY A 332 2.22 -19.18 8.80
C GLY A 332 2.69 -18.35 7.61
N GLU A 333 2.00 -17.25 7.34
CA GLU A 333 2.28 -16.36 6.19
C GLU A 333 2.67 -14.94 6.62
N SER A 334 3.47 -14.27 5.79
CA SER A 334 3.86 -12.87 6.00
C SER A 334 2.73 -11.92 5.61
N LEU A 335 2.76 -10.69 6.11
CA LEU A 335 1.76 -9.67 5.74
C LEU A 335 1.88 -9.30 4.25
N ASN A 336 3.08 -9.35 3.68
CA ASN A 336 3.28 -9.16 2.23
C ASN A 336 2.75 -10.34 1.41
N ALA A 337 2.90 -11.59 1.87
CA ALA A 337 2.29 -12.74 1.19
C ALA A 337 0.75 -12.61 1.14
N VAL A 338 0.13 -12.16 2.25
CA VAL A 338 -1.31 -11.84 2.29
C VAL A 338 -1.65 -10.74 1.29
N TYR A 339 -0.86 -9.66 1.26
CA TYR A 339 -1.06 -8.56 0.32
C TYR A 339 -1.03 -9.03 -1.13
N GLU A 340 -0.08 -9.88 -1.51
CA GLU A 340 0.06 -10.41 -2.87
C GLU A 340 -1.16 -11.25 -3.27
N ARG A 341 -1.57 -12.23 -2.45
CA ARG A 341 -2.74 -13.07 -2.77
C ARG A 341 -4.05 -12.28 -2.78
N VAL A 342 -4.19 -11.29 -1.90
CA VAL A 342 -5.37 -10.41 -1.86
C VAL A 342 -5.38 -9.45 -3.06
N SER A 343 -4.22 -9.02 -3.54
CA SER A 343 -4.11 -8.20 -4.76
C SER A 343 -4.62 -8.97 -5.98
N VAL A 344 -4.21 -10.24 -6.13
CA VAL A 344 -4.70 -11.13 -7.21
C VAL A 344 -6.21 -11.32 -7.10
N ALA A 345 -6.72 -11.61 -5.90
CA ALA A 345 -8.15 -11.73 -5.65
C ALA A 345 -8.91 -10.43 -5.97
N CYS A 346 -8.34 -9.27 -5.64
CA CYS A 346 -8.91 -7.98 -5.99
C CYS A 346 -9.00 -7.82 -7.50
N THR A 347 -7.93 -8.11 -8.24
CA THR A 347 -7.94 -8.07 -9.72
C THR A 347 -9.04 -8.95 -10.31
N ASP A 348 -9.20 -10.18 -9.82
CA ASP A 348 -10.25 -11.10 -10.29
C ASP A 348 -11.67 -10.57 -9.99
N ILE A 349 -11.87 -10.02 -8.79
CA ILE A 349 -13.15 -9.40 -8.38
C ILE A 349 -13.45 -8.18 -9.25
N LEU A 350 -12.48 -7.30 -9.47
CA LEU A 350 -12.63 -6.11 -10.30
C LEU A 350 -12.95 -6.45 -11.75
N ALA A 351 -12.32 -7.50 -12.30
CA ALA A 351 -12.60 -7.99 -13.65
C ALA A 351 -14.01 -8.58 -13.76
N ARG A 352 -14.47 -9.31 -12.74
CA ARG A 352 -15.77 -9.98 -12.74
C ARG A 352 -16.96 -9.04 -12.51
N TYR A 353 -16.78 -8.04 -11.67
CA TYR A 353 -17.84 -7.11 -11.23
C TYR A 353 -17.51 -5.67 -11.66
N ALA A 354 -17.01 -5.52 -12.89
CA ALA A 354 -16.56 -4.25 -13.41
C ALA A 354 -17.68 -3.20 -13.37
N ALA A 355 -17.40 -2.03 -12.79
CA ALA A 355 -18.33 -0.93 -12.64
C ALA A 355 -19.59 -1.28 -11.81
N GLU A 356 -19.51 -2.28 -10.93
CA GLU A 356 -20.56 -2.66 -9.98
C GLU A 356 -20.15 -2.35 -8.52
N THR A 357 -21.10 -2.47 -7.59
CA THR A 357 -20.80 -2.46 -6.15
C THR A 357 -20.80 -3.89 -5.63
N VAL A 358 -19.78 -4.25 -4.86
CA VAL A 358 -19.60 -5.59 -4.26
C VAL A 358 -19.35 -5.45 -2.76
N VAL A 359 -20.01 -6.27 -1.95
CA VAL A 359 -19.72 -6.35 -0.51
C VAL A 359 -18.73 -7.50 -0.28
N LEU A 360 -17.60 -7.21 0.38
CA LEU A 360 -16.58 -8.18 0.75
C LEU A 360 -16.54 -8.35 2.27
N VAL A 361 -16.91 -9.53 2.76
CA VAL A 361 -16.87 -9.87 4.19
C VAL A 361 -15.61 -10.66 4.51
N SER A 362 -14.70 -10.04 5.26
CA SER A 362 -13.35 -10.56 5.49
C SER A 362 -12.84 -10.22 6.90
N HIS A 363 -11.52 -10.15 7.05
CA HIS A 363 -10.80 -10.07 8.31
C HIS A 363 -9.84 -8.87 8.31
N VAL A 364 -9.04 -8.72 9.37
CA VAL A 364 -8.24 -7.51 9.54
C VAL A 364 -7.18 -7.38 8.45
N THR A 365 -6.39 -8.42 8.19
CA THR A 365 -5.25 -8.28 7.27
C THR A 365 -5.68 -8.13 5.81
N PRO A 366 -6.62 -8.92 5.25
CA PRO A 366 -7.10 -8.72 3.88
C PRO A 366 -7.77 -7.36 3.67
N ILE A 367 -8.54 -6.86 4.64
CA ILE A 367 -9.16 -5.52 4.53
C ILE A 367 -8.07 -4.45 4.52
N LYS A 368 -7.06 -4.55 5.39
CA LYS A 368 -5.90 -3.65 5.36
C LYS A 368 -5.14 -3.73 4.04
N ALA A 369 -5.00 -4.92 3.46
CA ALA A 369 -4.39 -5.09 2.15
C ALA A 369 -5.21 -4.37 1.06
N LEU A 370 -6.53 -4.56 0.98
CA LEU A 370 -7.38 -3.87 0.02
C LEU A 370 -7.34 -2.33 0.18
N LEU A 371 -7.30 -1.84 1.43
CA LEU A 371 -7.12 -0.42 1.71
C LEU A 371 -5.72 0.07 1.34
N ARG A 372 -4.68 -0.75 1.51
CA ARG A 372 -3.31 -0.47 1.04
C ARG A 372 -3.29 -0.28 -0.48
N LEU A 373 -3.94 -1.19 -1.22
CA LEU A 373 -4.08 -1.08 -2.68
C LEU A 373 -4.81 0.23 -3.05
N GLY A 374 -5.96 0.48 -2.43
CA GLY A 374 -6.78 1.66 -2.75
C GLY A 374 -6.13 3.00 -2.42
N LEU A 375 -5.31 3.06 -1.37
CA LEU A 375 -4.57 4.26 -0.97
C LEU A 375 -3.25 4.44 -1.75
N GLY A 376 -2.75 3.41 -2.42
CA GLY A 376 -1.44 3.43 -3.07
C GLY A 376 -0.27 3.61 -2.07
N VAL A 377 -0.38 3.10 -0.84
CA VAL A 377 0.61 3.31 0.22
C VAL A 377 1.47 2.07 0.51
N GLY A 378 2.61 2.31 1.17
CA GLY A 378 3.52 1.26 1.62
C GLY A 378 2.98 0.37 2.76
N PRO A 379 3.72 -0.70 3.12
CA PRO A 379 3.27 -1.72 4.06
C PRO A 379 3.08 -1.25 5.51
N ALA A 380 3.57 -0.05 5.86
CA ALA A 380 3.40 0.53 7.20
C ALA A 380 1.92 0.64 7.63
N VAL A 381 0.98 0.67 6.67
CA VAL A 381 -0.46 0.68 6.93
C VAL A 381 -0.91 -0.55 7.74
N PHE A 382 -0.25 -1.70 7.60
CA PHE A 382 -0.60 -2.90 8.37
C PHE A 382 -0.52 -2.68 9.88
N TYR A 383 0.43 -1.87 10.33
CA TYR A 383 0.69 -1.59 11.75
C TYR A 383 -0.01 -0.34 12.26
N ARG A 384 -0.37 0.59 11.37
CA ARG A 384 -0.89 1.91 11.73
C ARG A 384 -2.40 2.06 11.56
N LEU A 385 -3.00 1.21 10.72
CA LEU A 385 -4.44 1.22 10.50
C LEU A 385 -5.14 0.37 11.57
N HIS A 386 -6.10 0.95 12.27
CA HIS A 386 -6.98 0.21 13.17
C HIS A 386 -8.29 -0.11 12.46
N LEU A 387 -8.82 -1.31 12.70
CA LEU A 387 -10.12 -1.75 12.21
C LEU A 387 -10.87 -2.39 13.38
N ASP A 388 -12.09 -1.96 13.63
CA ASP A 388 -13.00 -2.47 14.64
C ASP A 388 -13.79 -3.66 14.11
N LEU A 389 -14.37 -4.46 15.00
CA LEU A 389 -15.23 -5.59 14.62
C LEU A 389 -16.52 -5.07 13.99
N ALA A 390 -17.02 -5.78 12.97
CA ALA A 390 -18.17 -5.34 12.18
C ALA A 390 -18.04 -3.94 11.54
N SER A 391 -16.82 -3.38 11.45
CA SER A 391 -16.61 -2.09 10.82
C SER A 391 -16.77 -2.15 9.31
N LEU A 392 -17.23 -1.06 8.71
CA LEU A 392 -17.31 -0.86 7.26
C LEU A 392 -16.20 0.05 6.76
N SER A 393 -15.59 -0.31 5.63
CA SER A 393 -14.74 0.57 4.82
C SER A 393 -15.19 0.55 3.36
N ILE A 394 -14.93 1.60 2.60
CA ILE A 394 -15.34 1.71 1.20
C ILE A 394 -14.14 2.16 0.36
N VAL A 395 -13.82 1.38 -0.65
CA VAL A 395 -12.80 1.68 -1.66
C VAL A 395 -13.40 1.55 -3.05
N GLU A 396 -13.04 2.47 -3.93
CA GLU A 396 -13.42 2.47 -5.35
C GLU A 396 -12.18 2.29 -6.20
N PHE A 397 -12.28 1.43 -7.21
CA PHE A 397 -11.24 1.22 -8.22
C PHE A 397 -11.80 1.58 -9.60
N TYR A 398 -11.05 2.40 -10.32
CA TYR A 398 -11.46 2.97 -11.60
C TYR A 398 -10.78 2.21 -12.76
N PRO A 399 -11.42 2.12 -13.94
CA PRO A 399 -10.86 1.42 -15.11
C PRO A 399 -9.52 1.96 -15.61
N ASP A 400 -9.20 3.23 -15.32
CA ASP A 400 -7.94 3.88 -15.65
C ASP A 400 -6.79 3.53 -14.69
N GLY A 401 -7.06 2.68 -13.68
CA GLY A 401 -6.10 2.28 -12.66
C GLY A 401 -6.07 3.18 -11.43
N ASN A 402 -6.85 4.28 -11.40
CA ASN A 402 -7.00 5.08 -10.20
C ASN A 402 -7.83 4.36 -9.13
N ALA A 403 -7.67 4.78 -7.88
CA ALA A 403 -8.48 4.31 -6.77
C ALA A 403 -8.77 5.45 -5.78
N SER A 404 -9.84 5.29 -5.01
CA SER A 404 -10.25 6.25 -3.98
C SER A 404 -10.81 5.51 -2.77
N VAL A 405 -10.36 5.88 -1.57
CA VAL A 405 -10.91 5.36 -0.31
C VAL A 405 -11.86 6.40 0.28
N HIS A 406 -13.13 6.05 0.36
CA HIS A 406 -14.20 6.97 0.77
C HIS A 406 -14.57 6.84 2.24
N LEU A 407 -14.33 5.67 2.83
CA LEU A 407 -14.71 5.38 4.21
C LEU A 407 -13.72 4.37 4.79
N VAL A 408 -13.33 4.60 6.05
CA VAL A 408 -12.44 3.71 6.78
C VAL A 408 -12.99 3.50 8.18
N ASN A 409 -13.17 2.24 8.56
CA ASN A 409 -13.48 1.83 9.92
C ASN A 409 -14.78 2.44 10.53
N ASP A 410 -15.86 2.56 9.76
CA ASP A 410 -17.15 3.06 10.27
C ASP A 410 -17.88 2.00 11.11
N THR A 411 -18.29 2.40 12.31
CA THR A 411 -19.04 1.56 13.26
C THR A 411 -20.31 2.25 13.77
N ALA A 412 -20.73 3.37 13.17
CA ALA A 412 -21.87 4.16 13.63
C ALA A 412 -23.18 3.35 13.79
N HIS A 413 -23.34 2.30 12.98
CA HIS A 413 -24.48 1.39 13.01
C HIS A 413 -24.56 0.53 14.28
N LEU A 414 -23.44 0.32 14.98
CA LEU A 414 -23.40 -0.44 16.23
C LEU A 414 -23.94 0.37 17.40
N SER A 415 -23.68 1.69 17.43
CA SER A 415 -24.26 2.59 18.43
C SER A 415 -25.74 2.84 18.17
N ALA A 416 -26.14 3.03 16.90
CA ALA A 416 -27.53 3.29 16.53
C ALA A 416 -28.48 2.12 16.86
N THR A 417 -27.95 0.91 17.07
CA THR A 417 -28.71 -0.29 17.39
C THR A 417 -28.55 -0.75 18.84
N GLY A 418 -27.85 0.02 19.68
CA GLY A 418 -27.58 -0.33 21.08
C GLY A 418 -26.69 -1.57 21.25
N VAL A 419 -25.89 -1.91 20.24
CA VAL A 419 -25.05 -3.13 20.26
C VAL A 419 -23.76 -2.93 21.06
N LEU A 420 -23.31 -1.68 21.21
CA LEU A 420 -22.15 -1.32 22.03
C LEU A 420 -22.49 -0.90 23.47
N GLU A 421 -23.79 -0.82 23.80
CA GLU A 421 -24.31 -0.67 25.16
C GLU A 421 -24.49 -2.05 25.81
#